data_AF-A0A955ZGI2-F1
#
_entry.id   AF-A0A955ZGI2-F1
#
_cell.length_a   1.000
_cell.length_b   1.000
_cell.length_c   1.000
_cell.angle_alpha   90.00
_cell.angle_beta   90.00
_cell.angle_gamma   90.00
#
_symmetry.space_group_name_H-M   'P 1'
#
loop_
_entity.id
_entity.type
_entity.pdbx_description
1 polymer ?
#
loop_
_entity_poly.entity_id
_entity_poly.type
_entity_poly.pdbx_seq_one_letter_code
_entity_poly.pdbx_strand_id
1 'polypeptide(L)' 'EAREKQDKLLLALTSQGFKKAEAKQATEKLAREARTLSLAELLRRALALLVPR' A
#
# COMPACT_ATOMS: atom_id res chain seq x y z
N GLU A 1 -4.14 -14.51 -2.59
CA GLU A 1 -4.93 -13.24 -2.59
C GLU A 1 -4.30 -12.11 -1.79
N ALA A 2 -4.10 -12.23 -0.47
CA ALA A 2 -3.53 -11.13 0.34
C ALA A 2 -2.12 -10.70 -0.11
N ARG A 3 -1.26 -11.65 -0.49
CA ARG A 3 0.08 -11.35 -1.02
C ARG A 3 0.02 -10.61 -2.35
N GLU A 4 -0.83 -11.08 -3.26
CA GLU A 4 -1.04 -10.43 -4.56
C GLU A 4 -1.55 -8.98 -4.40
N LYS A 5 -2.44 -8.73 -3.43
CA LYS A 5 -2.88 -7.37 -3.10
C LYS A 5 -1.74 -6.50 -2.57
N GLN A 6 -0.83 -7.05 -1.76
CA GLN A 6 0.36 -6.32 -1.29
C GLN A 6 1.31 -5.99 -2.43
N ASP A 7 1.55 -6.92 -3.36
CA ASP A 7 2.43 -6.68 -4.51
C ASP A 7 1.82 -5.62 -5.45
N LYS A 8 0.50 -5.66 -5.68
CA LYS A 8 -0.23 -4.64 -6.44
C LYS A 8 -0.20 -3.27 -5.75
N LEU A 9 -0.32 -3.23 -4.42
CA LEU A 9 -0.24 -2.00 -3.63
C LEU A 9 1.16 -1.38 -3.72
N LEU A 10 2.22 -2.19 -3.54
CA LEU A 10 3.60 -1.75 -3.65
C LEU A 10 3.88 -1.16 -5.04
N LEU A 11 3.48 -1.87 -6.10
CA LEU A 11 3.64 -1.41 -7.47
C LEU A 11 2.94 -0.07 -7.68
N ALA A 12 1.66 0.03 -7.31
CA ALA A 12 0.86 1.23 -7.48
C ALA A 12 1.46 2.45 -6.75
N LEU A 13 1.95 2.28 -5.52
CA LEU A 13 2.63 3.35 -4.78
C LEU A 13 3.93 3.77 -5.47
N THR A 14 4.74 2.82 -5.94
CA THR A 14 5.98 3.16 -6.68
C THR A 14 5.70 3.84 -8.02
N SER A 15 4.63 3.46 -8.73
CA SER A 15 4.18 4.10 -9.96
C SER A 15 3.68 5.52 -9.76
N GLN A 16 3.18 5.85 -8.56
CA GLN A 16 2.81 7.21 -8.18
C GLN A 16 4.01 8.09 -7.79
N GLY A 17 5.22 7.55 -7.78
CA GLY A 17 6.45 8.29 -7.47
C GLY A 17 6.89 8.23 -6.01
N PHE A 18 6.22 7.45 -5.15
CA PHE A 18 6.70 7.22 -3.79
C PHE A 18 7.98 6.38 -3.82
N LYS A 19 8.93 6.67 -2.92
CA LYS A 19 10.17 5.88 -2.83
C LYS A 19 9.83 4.43 -2.50
N LYS A 20 10.55 3.49 -3.11
CA LYS A 20 10.37 2.04 -2.89
C LYS A 20 10.39 1.65 -1.42
N ALA A 21 11.24 2.30 -0.62
CA ALA A 21 11.32 2.06 0.82
C ALA A 21 10.03 2.48 1.56
N GLU A 22 9.49 3.67 1.25
CA GLU A 22 8.27 4.21 1.84
C GLU A 22 7.04 3.38 1.42
N ALA A 23 6.95 3.06 0.12
CA ALA A 23 5.92 2.20 -0.43
C ALA A 23 5.92 0.80 0.21
N LYS A 24 7.12 0.22 0.42
CA LYS A 24 7.29 -1.07 1.11
C LYS A 24 6.84 -0.97 2.57
N GLN A 25 7.25 0.06 3.29
CA GLN A 25 6.87 0.27 4.69
C GLN A 25 5.35 0.44 4.84
N ALA A 26 4.70 1.22 3.95
CA ALA A 26 3.24 1.36 3.94
C ALA A 26 2.54 0.04 3.64
N THR A 27 3.05 -0.74 2.68
CA THR A 27 2.51 -2.05 2.32
C THR A 27 2.64 -3.06 3.47
N GLU A 28 3.78 -3.07 4.18
CA GLU A 28 4.01 -3.93 5.34
C GLU A 28 3.10 -3.55 6.51
N LYS A 29 2.88 -2.26 6.78
CA LYS A 29 1.92 -1.80 7.80
C LYS A 29 0.49 -2.29 7.53
N LEU A 30 0.09 -2.34 6.26
CA LEU A 30 -1.25 -2.75 5.83
C LEU A 30 -1.35 -4.25 5.50
N ALA A 31 -0.31 -5.04 5.81
CA ALA A 31 -0.26 -6.45 5.42
C ALA A 31 -1.41 -7.30 6.02
N ARG A 32 -1.84 -6.98 7.24
CA ARG A 32 -2.97 -7.65 7.91
C ARG A 32 -4.31 -7.25 7.28
N GLU A 33 -4.45 -5.97 6.94
CA GLU A 33 -5.63 -5.39 6.30
C GLU A 33 -5.83 -5.91 4.87
N ALA A 34 -4.77 -6.34 4.19
CA ALA A 34 -4.86 -6.93 2.86
C ALA A 34 -5.72 -8.22 2.80
N ARG A 35 -5.99 -8.86 3.95
CA ARG A 35 -6.87 -10.04 4.04
C ARG A 35 -8.36 -9.68 4.02
N THR A 36 -8.71 -8.47 4.45
CA THR A 36 -10.11 -8.05 4.63
C THR A 36 -10.51 -6.92 3.69
N LEU A 37 -9.59 -6.01 3.39
CA LEU A 37 -9.85 -4.83 2.58
C LEU A 37 -9.65 -5.09 1.08
N SER A 38 -10.32 -4.29 0.27
CA SER A 38 -10.08 -4.21 -1.17
C SER A 38 -8.76 -3.47 -1.48
N LEU A 39 -8.23 -3.66 -2.69
CA LEU A 39 -7.02 -2.96 -3.12
C LEU A 39 -7.19 -1.43 -3.11
N ALA A 40 -8.37 -0.93 -3.48
CA ALA A 40 -8.67 0.51 -3.49
C ALA A 40 -8.66 1.11 -2.08
N GLU A 41 -9.19 0.40 -1.08
CA GLU A 41 -9.14 0.84 0.32
C GLU A 41 -7.71 0.84 0.87
N LEU A 42 -6.93 -0.20 0.55
CA LEU A 42 -5.52 -0.28 0.93
C LEU A 42 -4.72 0.87 0.33
N LEU A 43 -4.97 1.22 -0.94
CA LEU A 43 -4.33 2.37 -1.60
C LEU A 43 -4.68 3.68 -0.88
N ARG A 44 -5.95 3.91 -0.58
CA ARG A 44 -6.38 5.13 0.14
C ARG A 44 -5.71 5.23 1.51
N ARG A 45 -5.61 4.12 2.25
CA ARG A 45 -4.92 4.07 3.56
C ARG A 45 -3.42 4.28 3.42
N ALA A 46 -2.79 3.65 2.42
CA ALA A 46 -1.36 3.82 2.18
C ALA A 46 -1.01 5.28 1.85
N LEU A 47 -1.83 5.93 1.02
CA LEU A 47 -1.65 7.35 0.71
C LEU A 47 -1.82 8.24 1.93
N ALA A 48 -2.80 7.96 2.80
CA ALA A 48 -2.96 8.67 4.06
C ALA A 48 -1.77 8.49 5.03
N LEU A 49 -1.02 7.39 4.92
CA LEU A 49 0.20 7.15 5.70
C LEU A 49 1.43 7.86 5.11
N LEU A 50 1.46 8.06 3.78
CA LEU A 50 2.64 8.58 3.06
C LEU A 50 2.56 10.07 2.73
N VAL A 51 1.38 10.66 2.67
CA VAL A 51 1.19 12.09 2.41
C VAL A 51 1.01 12.81 3.75
N PRO A 52 2.04 13.54 4.25
CA PRO A 52 1.87 14.41 5.41
C PRO A 52 0.91 15.55 5.05
N ARG A 53 0.05 15.93 6.00
CA ARG A 53 -0.81 17.12 5.89
C ARG A 53 -0.01 18.40 6.07
#